data_AF-A0A089HNQ4-F1
#
_entry.id   AF-A0A089HNQ4-F1
#
_cell.length_a   1.000
_cell.length_b   1.000
_cell.length_c   1.000
_cell.angle_alpha   90.00
_cell.angle_beta   90.00
_cell.angle_gamma   90.00
#
_symmetry.space_group_name_H-M   'P 1'
#
loop_
_entity.id
_entity.type
_entity.pdbx_description
1 polymer ?
#
loop_
_entity_poly.entity_id
_entity_poly.type
_entity_poly.pdbx_seq_one_letter_code
_entity_poly.pdbx_strand_id
1 'polypeptide(L)'
;MAMQISNYLSAALLNQAFRNATWTPPGTVYLALYTSDPTAADTGTEVSGGAYARQAIAFGAAAVEGGKMTVKSSADVAFPIATADWGLVTHVGLRTASTGGNLLCSQALANQRSVLVGDTPKFLAGSTLVRFAQ
;
A
#
# COMPACT_ATOMS: atom_id res chain seq x y z
N MET A 1 10.45 8.64 -1.17
CA MET A 1 10.78 7.32 -0.56
C MET A 1 10.09 6.22 -1.36
N ALA A 2 10.64 5.00 -1.32
CA ALA A 2 10.09 3.80 -1.97
C ALA A 2 9.41 2.91 -0.92
N MET A 3 8.40 2.14 -1.29
CA MET A 3 7.74 1.20 -0.39
C MET A 3 8.65 -0.01 -0.08
N GLN A 4 8.64 -0.47 1.17
CA GLN A 4 9.28 -1.69 1.66
C GLN A 4 8.45 -2.92 1.26
N ILE A 5 9.08 -3.91 0.64
CA ILE A 5 8.43 -5.18 0.23
C ILE A 5 8.13 -6.08 1.44
N SER A 6 7.03 -6.81 1.42
CA SER A 6 6.70 -7.81 2.45
C SER A 6 7.42 -9.14 2.25
N ASN A 7 7.49 -9.96 3.31
CA ASN A 7 7.97 -11.34 3.23
C ASN A 7 7.12 -12.19 2.28
N TYR A 8 5.82 -11.91 2.18
CA TYR A 8 4.92 -12.60 1.27
C TYR A 8 5.29 -12.33 -0.19
N LEU A 9 5.39 -11.05 -0.58
CA LEU A 9 5.68 -10.69 -1.96
C LEU A 9 7.11 -11.07 -2.34
N SER A 10 8.07 -10.91 -1.43
CA SER A 10 9.47 -11.29 -1.71
C SER A 10 9.59 -12.79 -1.96
N ALA A 11 8.99 -13.63 -1.11
CA ALA A 11 8.98 -15.07 -1.31
C ALA A 11 8.28 -15.46 -2.63
N ALA A 12 7.15 -14.85 -2.95
CA ALA A 12 6.44 -15.11 -4.20
C ALA A 12 7.29 -14.78 -5.44
N LEU A 13 7.86 -13.58 -5.49
CA LEU A 13 8.69 -13.14 -6.62
C LEU A 13 9.97 -13.96 -6.76
N LEU A 14 10.62 -14.32 -5.65
CA LEU A 14 11.83 -15.15 -5.68
C LEU A 14 11.54 -16.58 -6.18
N ASN A 15 10.46 -17.20 -5.69
CA ASN A 15 10.07 -18.54 -6.16
C ASN A 15 9.61 -18.51 -7.62
N GLN A 16 8.94 -17.45 -8.07
CA GLN A 16 8.57 -17.30 -9.46
C GLN A 16 9.79 -17.13 -10.37
N ALA A 17 10.71 -16.23 -10.01
CA ALA A 17 11.89 -15.92 -10.82
C ALA A 17 12.90 -17.07 -10.89
N PHE A 18 13.16 -17.75 -9.77
CA PHE A 18 14.27 -18.70 -9.67
C PHE A 18 13.85 -20.17 -9.59
N ARG A 19 12.56 -20.44 -9.35
CA ARG A 19 12.05 -21.82 -9.20
C ARG A 19 10.87 -22.13 -10.13
N ASN A 20 10.53 -21.20 -11.03
CA ASN A 20 9.40 -21.34 -11.95
C ASN A 20 8.08 -21.68 -11.21
N ALA A 21 7.95 -21.22 -9.96
CA ALA A 21 6.71 -21.39 -9.21
C ALA A 21 5.68 -20.42 -9.75
N THR A 22 4.49 -20.89 -10.07
CA THR A 22 3.42 -20.02 -10.52
C THR A 22 2.96 -19.12 -9.38
N TRP A 23 3.07 -17.81 -9.55
CA TRP A 23 2.41 -16.81 -8.73
C TRP A 23 1.46 -16.00 -9.59
N THR A 24 0.19 -15.97 -9.19
CA THR A 24 -0.84 -15.16 -9.86
C THR A 24 -0.98 -13.86 -9.08
N PRO A 25 -0.59 -12.70 -9.65
CA PRO A 25 -0.80 -11.41 -9.02
C PRO A 25 -2.30 -11.17 -8.74
N PRO A 26 -2.65 -10.41 -7.70
CA PRO A 26 -4.05 -10.08 -7.45
C PRO A 26 -4.62 -9.23 -8.59
N GLY A 27 -5.86 -9.50 -8.99
CA GLY A 27 -6.54 -8.73 -10.04
C GLY A 27 -6.84 -7.27 -9.64
N THR A 28 -6.80 -6.95 -8.34
CA THR A 28 -6.91 -5.59 -7.83
C THR A 28 -6.02 -5.45 -6.60
N VAL A 29 -5.26 -4.36 -6.54
CA VAL A 29 -4.47 -3.97 -5.38
C VAL A 29 -5.24 -2.91 -4.61
N TYR A 30 -5.14 -2.93 -3.29
CA TYR A 30 -5.83 -2.02 -2.40
C TYR A 30 -4.85 -1.23 -1.55
N LEU A 31 -5.07 0.07 -1.41
CA LEU A 31 -4.37 0.95 -0.49
C LEU A 31 -5.05 0.89 0.89
N ALA A 32 -4.26 0.60 1.92
CA ALA A 32 -4.67 0.53 3.32
C ALA A 32 -3.90 1.57 4.15
N LEU A 33 -4.54 2.08 5.20
CA LEU A 33 -3.97 3.02 6.17
C LEU A 33 -3.65 2.29 7.47
N TYR A 34 -2.52 2.62 8.06
CA TYR A 34 -2.03 1.98 9.28
C TYR A 34 -1.64 3.00 10.34
N THR A 35 -1.94 2.67 11.60
CA THR A 35 -1.56 3.47 12.77
C THR A 35 -0.20 3.03 13.35
N SER A 36 0.30 1.85 12.99
CA SER A 36 1.64 1.36 13.31
C SER A 36 2.33 0.76 12.09
N ASP A 37 3.64 0.50 12.18
CA ASP A 37 4.42 -0.06 11.08
C ASP A 37 3.99 -1.52 10.77
N PRO A 38 3.55 -1.82 9.52
CA PRO A 38 3.31 -3.19 9.08
C PRO A 38 4.55 -4.10 9.11
N THR A 39 5.74 -3.51 8.99
CA THR A 39 7.01 -4.21 8.75
C THR A 39 6.96 -5.12 7.51
N ALA A 40 8.00 -5.91 7.27
CA ALA A 40 7.94 -6.96 6.25
C ALA A 40 7.08 -8.17 6.66
N ALA A 41 6.79 -8.32 7.96
CA ALA A 41 6.07 -9.45 8.52
C ALA A 41 4.54 -9.25 8.61
N ASP A 42 4.02 -8.10 8.17
CA ASP A 42 2.58 -7.75 8.21
C ASP A 42 1.99 -7.77 9.64
N THR A 43 2.71 -7.15 10.58
CA THR A 43 2.38 -7.12 12.02
C THR A 43 1.78 -5.78 12.48
N GLY A 44 1.50 -4.87 11.55
CA GLY A 44 1.00 -3.53 11.85
C GLY A 44 -0.51 -3.49 12.08
N THR A 45 -0.94 -2.41 12.71
CA THR A 45 -2.34 -2.14 13.02
C THR A 45 -2.95 -1.32 11.91
N GLU A 46 -3.83 -1.96 11.13
CA GLU A 46 -4.62 -1.26 10.12
C GLU A 46 -5.74 -0.45 10.79
N VAL A 47 -6.09 0.70 10.20
CA VAL A 47 -7.29 1.46 10.60
C VAL A 47 -8.53 0.57 10.47
N SER A 48 -9.49 0.75 11.37
CA SER A 48 -10.77 0.04 11.34
C SER A 48 -11.89 0.89 11.93
N GLY A 49 -13.14 0.61 11.56
CA GLY A 49 -14.30 1.39 12.01
C GLY A 49 -14.43 2.76 11.32
N GLY A 50 -15.37 3.58 11.77
CA GLY A 50 -15.50 4.98 11.31
C GLY A 50 -15.66 5.16 9.79
N ALA A 51 -16.35 4.25 9.10
CA ALA A 51 -16.50 4.19 7.64
C ALA A 51 -15.20 3.92 6.85
N TYR A 52 -14.10 3.59 7.52
CA TYR A 52 -12.87 3.19 6.85
C TYR A 52 -13.08 1.94 5.98
N ALA A 53 -12.61 2.03 4.74
CA ALA A 53 -12.48 0.91 3.83
C ALA A 53 -11.21 1.11 2.98
N ARG A 54 -10.50 0.02 2.69
CA ARG A 54 -9.37 0.05 1.75
C ARG A 54 -9.85 0.51 0.38
N GLN A 55 -9.02 1.28 -0.31
CA GLN A 55 -9.38 1.81 -1.62
C GLN A 55 -8.63 1.07 -2.72
N ALA A 56 -9.31 0.72 -3.80
CA ALA A 56 -8.65 0.15 -4.97
C ALA A 56 -7.64 1.16 -5.53
N ILE A 57 -6.46 0.67 -5.88
CA ILE A 57 -5.39 1.48 -6.46
C ILE A 57 -4.87 0.80 -7.72
N ALA A 58 -4.81 1.57 -8.80
CA ALA A 58 -4.26 1.15 -10.07
C ALA A 58 -2.86 1.74 -10.27
N PHE A 59 -1.99 0.97 -10.94
CA PHE A 59 -0.64 1.39 -11.26
C PHE A 59 -0.47 1.51 -12.78
N GLY A 60 0.32 2.49 -13.21
CA GLY A 60 0.78 2.59 -14.59
C GLY A 60 1.84 1.52 -14.93
N ALA A 61 2.25 1.49 -16.19
CA ALA A 61 3.35 0.65 -16.64
C ALA A 61 4.66 1.01 -15.90
N ALA A 62 5.51 0.01 -15.69
CA ALA A 62 6.82 0.23 -15.08
C ALA A 62 7.72 1.04 -16.02
N ALA A 63 8.40 2.05 -15.48
CA ALA A 63 9.33 2.90 -16.22
C ALA A 63 10.58 3.19 -15.37
N VAL A 64 11.70 3.47 -16.04
CA VAL A 64 12.94 3.89 -15.36
C VAL A 64 12.80 5.35 -14.95
N GLU A 65 12.90 5.62 -13.66
CA GLU A 65 12.92 6.97 -13.10
C GLU A 65 14.09 7.15 -12.14
N GLY A 66 14.92 8.16 -12.39
CA GLY A 66 16.13 8.37 -11.58
C GLY A 66 17.04 7.14 -11.53
N GLY A 67 17.12 6.41 -12.65
CA GLY A 67 17.92 5.18 -12.78
C GLY A 67 17.31 3.92 -12.15
N LYS A 68 16.07 3.98 -11.65
CA LYS A 68 15.42 2.84 -10.99
C LYS A 68 14.08 2.49 -11.62
N MET A 69 13.84 1.20 -11.84
CA MET A 69 12.55 0.71 -12.35
C MET A 69 11.46 0.98 -11.31
N THR A 70 10.43 1.72 -11.71
CA THR A 70 9.41 2.28 -10.82
C THR A 70 8.03 2.09 -11.42
N VAL A 71 7.05 1.72 -10.58
CA VAL A 71 5.61 1.81 -10.88
C VAL A 71 4.99 2.88 -9.98
N LYS A 72 3.96 3.56 -10.49
CA LYS A 72 3.27 4.66 -9.80
C LYS A 72 1.77 4.54 -9.92
N SER A 73 1.05 5.03 -8.92
CA SER A 73 -0.42 5.14 -8.97
C SER A 73 -0.85 5.96 -10.19
N SER A 74 -1.80 5.44 -10.95
CA SER A 74 -2.27 6.07 -12.20
C SER A 74 -3.45 7.03 -11.99
N ALA A 75 -4.07 7.00 -10.81
CA ALA A 75 -5.22 7.83 -10.46
C ALA A 75 -5.15 8.28 -9.00
N ASP A 76 -5.94 9.31 -8.68
CA ASP A 76 -6.18 9.73 -7.32
C ASP A 76 -6.94 8.64 -6.55
N VAL A 77 -6.59 8.46 -5.29
CA VAL A 77 -7.22 7.51 -4.36
C VAL A 77 -7.75 8.30 -3.17
N ALA A 78 -9.07 8.42 -3.06
CA ALA A 78 -9.74 9.11 -1.96
C ALA A 78 -10.39 8.10 -1.02
N PHE A 79 -10.14 8.23 0.28
CA PHE A 79 -10.80 7.46 1.32
C PHE A 79 -12.17 8.07 1.66
N PRO A 80 -13.12 7.28 2.19
CA PRO A 80 -14.39 7.79 2.68
C PRO A 80 -14.19 8.90 3.72
N ILE A 81 -15.21 9.73 3.90
CA ILE A 81 -15.23 10.69 5.01
C ILE A 81 -15.27 9.88 6.31
N ALA A 82 -14.34 10.17 7.21
CA ALA A 82 -14.26 9.52 8.51
C ALA A 82 -15.51 9.84 9.34
N THR A 83 -16.24 8.81 9.77
CA THR A 83 -17.40 8.95 10.66
C THR A 83 -17.05 8.79 12.14
N ALA A 84 -15.80 8.46 12.43
CA ALA A 84 -15.19 8.43 13.76
C ALA A 84 -13.69 8.72 13.63
N ASP A 85 -13.01 9.00 14.74
CA ASP A 85 -11.57 9.20 14.72
C ASP A 85 -10.84 7.90 14.35
N TRP A 86 -10.00 7.96 13.32
CA TRP A 86 -9.17 6.84 12.88
C TRP A 86 -7.79 6.82 13.55
N GLY A 87 -7.44 7.91 14.24
CA GLY A 87 -6.17 8.07 14.94
C GLY A 87 -5.03 8.58 14.06
N LEU A 88 -3.80 8.50 14.58
CA LEU A 88 -2.58 8.91 13.87
C LEU A 88 -2.24 7.88 12.80
N VAL A 89 -2.44 8.24 11.53
CA VAL A 89 -2.01 7.41 10.40
C VAL A 89 -0.52 7.65 10.16
N THR A 90 0.26 6.60 10.33
CA THR A 90 1.73 6.64 10.24
C THR A 90 2.27 5.95 8.99
N HIS A 91 1.56 4.94 8.49
CA HIS A 91 1.99 4.12 7.36
C HIS A 91 0.85 3.87 6.38
N VAL A 92 1.23 3.53 5.15
CA VAL A 92 0.35 2.99 4.13
C VAL A 92 0.83 1.61 3.70
N GLY A 93 -0.10 0.75 3.30
CA GLY A 93 0.18 -0.58 2.78
C GLY A 93 -0.59 -0.89 1.51
N LEU A 94 -0.01 -1.72 0.64
CA LEU A 94 -0.68 -2.31 -0.51
C LEU A 94 -1.13 -3.72 -0.16
N ARG A 95 -2.40 -4.03 -0.36
CA ARG A 95 -3.04 -5.29 0.03
C ARG A 95 -3.61 -6.01 -1.19
N THR A 96 -3.64 -7.34 -1.13
CA THR A 96 -4.17 -8.19 -2.22
C THR A 96 -5.70 -8.25 -2.29
N ALA A 97 -6.42 -7.71 -1.29
CA ALA A 97 -7.87 -7.80 -1.18
C ALA A 97 -8.47 -6.58 -0.45
N SER A 98 -9.79 -6.36 -0.62
CA SER A 98 -10.55 -5.28 0.06
C SER A 98 -10.64 -5.51 1.57
N THR A 99 -10.70 -6.77 1.99
CA THR A 99 -10.68 -7.21 3.40
C THR A 99 -9.79 -8.45 3.51
N GLY A 100 -9.01 -8.58 4.60
CA GLY A 100 -8.06 -9.69 4.76
C GLY A 100 -6.90 -9.61 3.77
N GLY A 101 -6.54 -10.74 3.13
CA GLY A 101 -5.47 -10.79 2.13
C GLY A 101 -4.06 -10.60 2.70
N ASN A 102 -3.07 -10.54 1.82
CA ASN A 102 -1.66 -10.39 2.18
C ASN A 102 -1.18 -8.96 1.93
N LEU A 103 -0.19 -8.52 2.73
CA LEU A 103 0.56 -7.30 2.46
C LEU A 103 1.51 -7.53 1.28
N LEU A 104 1.55 -6.60 0.34
CA LEU A 104 2.49 -6.57 -0.78
C LEU A 104 3.70 -5.70 -0.44
N CYS A 105 3.43 -4.43 -0.11
CA CYS A 105 4.44 -3.45 0.27
C CYS A 105 3.86 -2.49 1.31
N SER A 106 4.70 -1.86 2.13
CA SER A 106 4.32 -0.81 3.08
C SER A 106 5.29 0.37 3.02
N GLN A 107 4.87 1.54 3.49
CA GLN A 107 5.76 2.69 3.61
C GLN A 107 5.30 3.63 4.73
N ALA A 108 6.26 4.19 5.46
CA ALA A 108 6.01 5.31 6.34
C ALA A 108 5.58 6.55 5.55
N LEU A 109 4.57 7.25 6.04
CA LEU A 109 4.17 8.56 5.54
C LEU A 109 5.22 9.59 5.94
N ALA A 110 5.62 10.44 4.99
CA ALA A 110 6.54 11.55 5.28
C ALA A 110 5.92 12.57 6.24
N ASN A 111 4.61 12.82 6.07
CA ASN A 111 3.81 13.68 6.95
C ASN A 111 2.70 12.84 7.56
N GLN A 112 2.99 12.20 8.70
CA GLN A 112 2.01 11.45 9.46
C GLN A 112 0.91 12.41 9.96
N ARG A 113 -0.35 11.97 9.95
CA ARG A 113 -1.48 12.83 10.30
C ARG A 113 -2.55 12.08 11.05
N SER A 114 -3.10 12.72 12.08
CA SER A 114 -4.33 12.26 12.71
C SER A 114 -5.50 12.49 11.77
N VAL A 115 -6.28 11.44 11.54
CA VAL A 115 -7.52 11.51 10.78
C VAL A 115 -8.67 11.47 11.78
N LEU A 116 -9.38 12.59 11.87
CA LEU A 116 -10.49 12.79 12.79
C LEU A 116 -11.82 12.71 12.05
N VAL A 117 -12.92 12.65 12.79
CA VAL A 117 -14.27 12.71 12.20
C VAL A 117 -14.41 13.92 11.25
N GLY A 118 -14.92 13.67 10.04
CA GLY A 118 -15.07 14.67 8.99
C GLY A 118 -13.89 14.77 8.02
N ASP A 119 -12.73 14.18 8.32
CA ASP A 119 -11.59 14.18 7.41
C ASP A 119 -11.76 13.18 6.25
N THR A 120 -11.15 13.49 5.10
CA THR A 120 -11.07 12.57 3.95
C THR A 120 -9.62 12.50 3.44
N PRO A 121 -8.86 11.45 3.83
CA PRO A 121 -7.52 11.24 3.31
C PRO A 121 -7.54 11.02 1.79
N LYS A 122 -6.66 11.71 1.08
CA LYS A 122 -6.53 11.58 -0.37
C LYS A 122 -5.07 11.45 -0.77
N PHE A 123 -4.80 10.46 -1.63
CA PHE A 123 -3.50 10.23 -2.28
C PHE A 123 -3.65 10.62 -3.73
N LEU A 124 -2.74 11.45 -4.24
CA LEU A 124 -2.80 11.92 -5.62
C LEU A 124 -2.21 10.87 -6.57
N ALA A 125 -2.60 10.94 -7.84
CA ALA A 125 -1.92 10.20 -8.89
C ALA A 125 -0.41 10.45 -8.82
N GLY A 126 0.39 9.39 -8.95
CA GLY A 126 1.84 9.45 -8.87
C GLY A 126 2.44 9.51 -7.46
N SER A 127 1.65 9.73 -6.39
CA SER A 127 2.20 9.86 -5.04
C SER A 127 2.60 8.52 -4.42
N THR A 128 1.87 7.45 -4.77
CA THR A 128 2.15 6.09 -4.30
C THR A 128 3.00 5.38 -5.35
N LEU A 129 4.23 5.03 -4.99
CA LEU A 129 5.19 4.43 -5.92
C LEU A 129 5.93 3.25 -5.31
N VAL A 130 6.18 2.22 -6.12
CA VAL A 130 6.98 1.05 -5.74
C VAL A 130 8.18 0.98 -6.66
N ARG A 131 9.36 0.74 -6.09
CA ARG A 131 10.60 0.46 -6.81
C ARG A 131 11.47 -0.45 -5.96
N PHE A 132 12.22 -1.33 -6.60
CA PHE A 132 13.21 -2.14 -5.90
C PHE A 132 14.50 -1.35 -5.67
N ALA A 133 15.25 -1.75 -4.64
CA ALA A 133 16.66 -1.42 -4.60
C ALA A 133 17.35 -2.15 -5.75
N GLN A 134 17.91 -1.37 -6.67
CA GLN A 134 18.73 -1.82 -7.79
C GLN A 134 20.09 -1.18 -7.62
#